data_AF-S6CU94-F1
#
_entry.id   AF-S6CU94-F1
#
_cell.length_a   1.000
_cell.length_b   1.000
_cell.length_c   1.000
_cell.angle_alpha   90.00
_cell.angle_beta   90.00
_cell.angle_gamma   90.00
#
_symmetry.space_group_name_H-M   'P 1'
#
loop_
_entity.id
_entity.type
_entity.pdbx_description
1 polymer ?
#
loop_
_entity_poly.entity_id
_entity_poly.type
_entity_poly.pdbx_seq_one_letter_code
_entity_poly.pdbx_strand_id
1 'polypeptide(L)'
;MTVDLNDWRYEPGGVLLGSQDVALHYFGDTTAETFVEETDFEGGERLLYVRAVARQTCYELRLNGEPQMTDDVVSVSVGINRTSPADEPCGDAMTPVATLMQLSFDPAGPPADVVTVVAGEADALRLEVEP
;
A
#
# COMPACT_ATOMS: atom_id res chain seq x y z
N MET A 1 2.60 -8.75 -26.46
CA MET A 1 2.90 -9.76 -25.42
C MET A 1 2.08 -9.38 -24.20
N THR A 2 0.97 -10.09 -24.00
CA THR A 2 0.08 -9.89 -22.85
C THR A 2 0.76 -10.52 -21.65
N VAL A 3 1.03 -9.74 -20.61
CA VAL A 3 1.60 -10.24 -19.35
C VAL A 3 0.55 -11.15 -18.71
N ASP A 4 0.88 -12.43 -18.53
CA ASP A 4 0.00 -13.36 -17.82
C ASP A 4 0.10 -13.07 -16.32
N LEU A 5 -0.90 -12.38 -15.79
CA LEU A 5 -0.98 -12.00 -14.38
C LEU A 5 -1.08 -13.23 -13.44
N ASN A 6 -1.32 -14.44 -13.98
CA ASN A 6 -1.38 -15.67 -13.19
C ASN A 6 -0.02 -16.23 -12.74
N ASP A 7 1.12 -15.74 -13.28
CA ASP A 7 2.46 -16.20 -12.87
C ASP A 7 3.07 -15.34 -11.74
N TRP A 8 2.29 -14.40 -11.20
CA TRP A 8 2.64 -13.57 -10.07
C TRP A 8 2.38 -14.37 -8.79
N ARG A 9 3.44 -14.72 -8.05
CA ARG A 9 3.28 -15.08 -6.64
C ARG A 9 3.03 -13.79 -5.87
N TYR A 10 1.79 -13.36 -5.89
CA TYR A 10 1.32 -12.24 -5.10
C TYR A 10 1.28 -12.70 -3.64
N GLU A 11 2.31 -12.35 -2.87
CA GLU A 11 2.22 -12.33 -1.42
C GLU A 11 2.07 -10.85 -1.02
N PRO A 12 0.85 -10.29 -1.11
CA PRO A 12 0.60 -8.93 -0.64
C PRO A 12 0.95 -8.88 0.84
N GLY A 13 1.88 -8.01 1.17
CA GLY A 13 2.08 -7.53 2.52
C GLY A 13 1.44 -6.16 2.66
N GLY A 14 0.78 -5.93 3.78
CA GLY A 14 0.20 -4.65 4.12
C GLY A 14 0.34 -4.43 5.61
N VAL A 15 0.65 -3.21 6.00
CA VAL A 15 0.66 -2.80 7.40
C VAL A 15 0.01 -1.43 7.47
N LEU A 16 -0.99 -1.32 8.34
CA LEU A 16 -1.51 -0.03 8.74
C LEU A 16 -0.74 0.43 9.97
N LEU A 17 -0.20 1.64 9.90
CA LEU A 17 0.60 2.24 10.96
C LEU A 17 -0.28 3.28 11.67
N GLY A 18 -0.72 2.89 12.86
CA GLY A 18 -1.68 3.63 13.68
C GLY A 18 -1.13 4.87 14.37
N SER A 19 0.20 4.92 14.57
CA SER A 19 0.88 5.94 15.35
C SER A 19 2.25 6.28 14.78
N GLN A 20 2.74 7.45 15.14
CA GLN A 20 4.07 7.92 14.75
C GLN A 20 5.17 6.98 15.26
N ASP A 21 5.09 6.50 16.51
CA ASP A 21 6.09 5.60 17.09
C ASP A 21 6.21 4.29 16.29
N VAL A 22 5.08 3.70 15.90
CA VAL A 22 5.06 2.50 15.08
C VAL A 22 5.60 2.79 13.68
N ALA A 23 5.23 3.93 13.09
CA ALA A 23 5.72 4.32 11.77
C ALA A 23 7.24 4.60 11.75
N LEU A 24 7.78 5.26 12.77
CA LEU A 24 9.22 5.50 12.93
C LEU A 24 9.99 4.20 13.20
N HIS A 25 9.37 3.21 13.83
CA HIS A 25 9.98 1.88 13.94
C HIS A 25 10.21 1.22 12.58
N TYR A 26 9.31 1.43 11.62
CA TYR A 26 9.42 0.90 10.25
C TYR A 26 10.32 1.74 9.34
N PHE A 27 10.26 3.06 9.48
CA PHE A 27 10.82 3.99 8.48
C PHE A 27 11.81 5.02 9.04
N GLY A 28 12.14 4.96 10.32
CA GLY A 28 13.23 5.77 10.90
C GLY A 28 14.53 5.53 10.14
N ASP A 29 15.30 6.60 9.91
CA ASP A 29 16.54 6.59 9.13
C ASP A 29 16.35 6.22 7.64
N THR A 30 15.12 6.28 7.11
CA THR A 30 14.83 6.08 5.68
C THR A 30 14.44 7.38 5.00
N THR A 31 14.35 7.36 3.66
CA THR A 31 13.84 8.52 2.90
C THR A 31 12.36 8.83 3.18
N ALA A 32 11.64 7.96 3.87
CA ALA A 32 10.24 8.16 4.27
C ALA A 32 10.11 8.80 5.66
N GLU A 33 11.19 9.02 6.40
CA GLU A 33 11.14 9.57 7.77
C GLU A 33 10.43 10.91 7.82
N THR A 34 10.79 11.86 6.95
CA THR A 34 10.11 13.17 6.87
C THR A 34 8.62 13.03 6.58
N PHE A 35 8.23 12.08 5.71
CA PHE A 35 6.82 11.81 5.42
C PHE A 35 6.07 11.27 6.64
N VAL A 36 6.73 10.45 7.47
CA VAL A 36 6.18 9.99 8.76
C VAL A 36 6.05 11.14 9.75
N GLU A 37 7.07 12.00 9.86
CA GLU A 37 7.07 13.15 10.78
C GLU A 37 6.01 14.20 10.44
N GLU A 38 5.68 14.36 9.15
CA GLU A 38 4.66 15.30 8.67
C GLU A 38 3.21 14.77 8.82
N THR A 39 3.02 13.51 9.18
CA THR A 39 1.70 12.90 9.33
C THR A 39 1.05 13.26 10.67
N ASP A 40 -0.14 13.85 10.64
CA ASP A 40 -0.92 14.24 11.83
C ASP A 40 -1.72 13.04 12.40
N PHE A 41 -1.00 12.12 13.05
CA PHE A 41 -1.62 10.95 13.68
C PHE A 41 -2.65 11.31 14.75
N GLU A 42 -2.45 12.42 15.48
CA GLU A 42 -3.39 12.90 16.49
C GLU A 42 -4.66 13.47 15.86
N GLY A 43 -4.54 14.10 14.68
CA GLY A 43 -5.65 14.62 13.88
C GLY A 43 -6.43 13.57 13.08
N GLY A 44 -6.08 12.28 13.20
CA GLY A 44 -6.77 11.18 12.53
C GLY A 44 -6.10 10.69 11.24
N GLU A 45 -4.89 11.14 10.92
CA GLU A 45 -4.15 10.61 9.78
C GLU A 45 -3.46 9.29 10.13
N ARG A 46 -3.34 8.40 9.15
CA ARG A 46 -2.72 7.08 9.29
C ARG A 46 -1.89 6.77 8.07
N LEU A 47 -0.88 5.92 8.21
CA LEU A 47 -0.08 5.46 7.08
C LEU A 47 -0.39 4.01 6.72
N LEU A 48 -0.67 3.77 5.45
CA LEU A 48 -0.83 2.43 4.89
C LEU A 48 0.40 2.10 4.05
N TYR A 49 1.19 1.14 4.51
CA TYR A 49 2.31 0.58 3.76
C TYR A 49 1.87 -0.69 3.06
N VAL A 50 2.03 -0.75 1.73
CA VAL A 50 1.72 -1.93 0.92
C VAL A 50 2.96 -2.36 0.17
N ARG A 51 3.25 -3.65 0.20
CA ARG A 51 4.39 -4.27 -0.49
C ARG A 51 3.94 -5.50 -1.26
N ALA A 52 4.52 -5.67 -2.44
CA ALA A 52 4.41 -6.89 -3.23
C ALA A 52 5.80 -7.30 -3.73
N VAL A 53 5.91 -8.54 -4.23
CA VAL A 53 7.13 -9.04 -4.86
C VAL A 53 6.83 -9.36 -6.32
N ALA A 54 7.54 -8.71 -7.22
CA ALA A 54 7.47 -8.95 -8.66
C ALA A 54 8.66 -9.82 -9.11
N ARG A 55 8.50 -10.66 -10.12
CA ARG A 55 9.61 -11.44 -10.71
C ARG A 55 10.55 -10.61 -11.58
N GLN A 56 10.20 -9.36 -11.82
CA GLN A 56 10.84 -8.47 -12.79
C GLN A 56 11.03 -7.07 -12.19
N THR A 57 12.06 -6.37 -12.65
CA THR A 57 12.55 -5.12 -12.04
C THR A 57 11.79 -3.85 -12.47
N CYS A 58 10.86 -3.96 -13.42
CA CYS A 58 10.26 -2.83 -14.13
C CYS A 58 8.85 -2.49 -13.66
N TYR A 59 8.52 -2.76 -12.40
CA TYR A 59 7.17 -2.61 -11.88
C TYR A 59 7.14 -1.73 -10.63
N GLU A 60 6.00 -1.12 -10.39
CA GLU A 60 5.69 -0.32 -9.21
C GLU A 60 4.27 -0.62 -8.73
N LEU A 61 3.97 -0.27 -7.48
CA LEU A 61 2.61 -0.25 -6.96
C LEU A 61 2.02 1.15 -7.10
N ARG A 62 0.79 1.24 -7.61
CA ARG A 62 0.02 2.49 -7.65
C ARG A 62 -1.36 2.31 -7.08
N LEU A 63 -1.91 3.38 -6.52
CA LEU A 63 -3.33 3.44 -6.18
C LEU A 63 -4.18 3.34 -7.45
N ASN A 64 -5.17 2.46 -7.40
CA ASN A 64 -6.18 2.29 -8.43
C ASN A 64 -7.46 3.00 -8.00
N GLY A 65 -7.45 4.33 -8.12
CA GLY A 65 -8.57 5.18 -7.71
C GLY A 65 -8.50 5.59 -6.25
N GLU A 66 -9.56 6.26 -5.80
CA GLU A 66 -9.68 6.77 -4.43
C GLU A 66 -10.09 5.66 -3.46
N PRO A 67 -9.55 5.64 -2.22
CA PRO A 67 -10.05 4.78 -1.16
C PRO A 67 -11.56 4.90 -0.99
N GLN A 68 -12.24 3.78 -0.80
CA GLN A 68 -13.68 3.73 -0.59
C GLN A 68 -13.98 3.35 0.86
N MET A 69 -15.00 3.95 1.47
CA MET A 69 -15.45 3.56 2.81
C MET A 69 -16.83 2.89 2.72
N THR A 70 -17.00 1.75 3.37
CA THR A 70 -18.29 1.04 3.46
C THR A 70 -18.36 0.35 4.81
N ASP A 71 -19.40 0.63 5.60
CA ASP A 71 -19.64 0.01 6.92
C ASP A 71 -18.38 0.00 7.81
N ASP A 72 -17.74 1.17 7.96
CA ASP A 72 -16.50 1.37 8.76
C ASP A 72 -15.26 0.61 8.26
N VAL A 73 -15.34 0.03 7.06
CA VAL A 73 -14.21 -0.59 6.36
C VAL A 73 -13.71 0.35 5.27
N VAL A 74 -12.43 0.70 5.31
CA VAL A 74 -11.77 1.39 4.20
C VAL A 74 -11.17 0.38 3.23
N SER A 75 -11.60 0.43 1.97
CA SER A 75 -11.09 -0.37 0.88
C SER A 75 -10.14 0.46 0.02
N VAL A 76 -8.88 0.04 -0.05
CA VAL A 76 -7.84 0.66 -0.88
C VAL A 76 -7.51 -0.27 -2.02
N SER A 77 -7.69 0.19 -3.26
CA SER A 77 -7.32 -0.59 -4.44
C SER A 77 -5.91 -0.21 -4.89
N VAL A 78 -5.05 -1.21 -5.09
CA VAL A 78 -3.69 -1.02 -5.64
C VAL A 78 -3.51 -1.85 -6.91
N GLY A 79 -2.81 -1.27 -7.88
CA GLY A 79 -2.45 -1.89 -9.14
C GLY A 79 -0.95 -2.02 -9.27
N ILE A 80 -0.52 -3.02 -10.05
CA ILE A 80 0.87 -3.12 -10.46
C ILE A 80 1.00 -2.46 -11.83
N ASN A 81 1.84 -1.44 -11.90
CA ASN A 81 2.08 -0.71 -13.12
C ASN A 81 3.49 -1.01 -13.65
N ARG A 82 3.64 -1.17 -14.96
CA ARG A 82 4.94 -1.30 -15.60
C ARG A 82 5.55 0.10 -15.75
N THR A 83 6.78 0.28 -15.31
CA THR A 83 7.53 1.54 -15.42
C THR A 83 8.34 1.63 -16.71
N SER A 84 8.73 0.49 -17.29
CA SER A 84 9.43 0.44 -18.58
C SER A 84 8.47 0.45 -19.77
N PRO A 85 8.87 1.02 -20.93
CA PRO A 85 8.15 0.90 -22.19
C PRO A 85 7.81 -0.55 -22.55
N ALA A 86 6.71 -0.76 -23.26
CA ALA A 86 6.21 -2.10 -23.59
C ALA A 86 7.19 -2.93 -24.43
N ASP A 87 7.99 -2.25 -25.26
CA ASP A 87 9.02 -2.78 -26.16
C ASP A 87 10.39 -3.00 -25.51
N GLU A 88 10.61 -2.49 -24.29
CA GLU A 88 11.87 -2.68 -23.56
C GLU A 88 11.76 -3.85 -22.57
N PRO A 89 12.58 -4.91 -22.69
CA PRO A 89 12.48 -6.05 -21.80
C PRO A 89 12.80 -5.66 -20.36
N CYS A 90 12.00 -6.16 -19.43
CA CYS A 90 12.28 -6.02 -18.01
C CYS A 90 13.43 -6.94 -17.60
N GLY A 91 14.23 -6.50 -16.62
CA GLY A 91 15.20 -7.39 -16.00
C GLY A 91 14.50 -8.49 -15.22
N ASP A 92 14.97 -9.73 -15.34
CA ASP A 92 14.46 -10.88 -14.59
C ASP A 92 15.16 -10.96 -13.23
N ALA A 93 14.52 -10.44 -12.20
CA ALA A 93 14.97 -10.52 -10.82
C ALA A 93 13.78 -10.36 -9.86
N MET A 94 13.74 -11.19 -8.81
CA MET A 94 12.77 -11.07 -7.72
C MET A 94 12.96 -9.73 -7.00
N THR A 95 12.05 -8.79 -7.26
CA THR A 95 12.16 -7.39 -6.83
C THR A 95 10.97 -7.03 -5.95
N PRO A 96 11.20 -6.56 -4.71
CA PRO A 96 10.13 -6.00 -3.92
C PRO A 96 9.71 -4.65 -4.49
N VAL A 97 8.41 -4.45 -4.63
CA VAL A 97 7.79 -3.17 -4.98
C VAL A 97 6.90 -2.74 -3.83
N ALA A 98 6.91 -1.46 -3.49
CA ALA A 98 6.16 -0.97 -2.34
C ALA A 98 5.60 0.42 -2.60
N THR A 99 4.52 0.75 -1.90
CA THR A 99 3.94 2.08 -1.84
C THR A 99 3.59 2.41 -0.40
N LEU A 100 3.80 3.67 0.00
CA LEU A 100 3.43 4.20 1.29
C LEU A 100 2.41 5.31 1.04
N MET A 101 1.27 5.23 1.71
CA MET A 101 0.13 6.10 1.46
C MET A 101 -0.36 6.70 2.78
N GLN A 102 -0.71 7.99 2.75
CA GLN A 102 -1.36 8.66 3.86
C GLN A 102 -2.88 8.59 3.67
N LEU A 103 -3.58 8.14 4.70
CA LEU A 103 -5.04 8.10 4.78
C LEU A 103 -5.47 9.09 5.85
N SER A 104 -6.37 10.00 5.50
CA SER A 104 -6.96 10.96 6.44
C SER A 104 -8.36 10.49 6.78
N PHE A 105 -8.61 10.26 8.07
CA PHE A 105 -9.92 9.92 8.60
C PHE A 105 -10.52 11.14 9.30
N ASP A 106 -11.85 11.28 9.25
CA ASP A 106 -12.53 12.31 10.03
C ASP A 106 -12.36 12.00 11.53
N PRO A 107 -11.66 12.83 12.31
CA PRO A 107 -11.47 12.58 13.75
C PRO A 107 -12.78 12.67 14.54
N ALA A 108 -13.84 13.26 13.96
CA ALA A 108 -15.19 13.28 14.53
C ALA A 108 -16.08 12.13 14.03
N GLY A 109 -15.64 11.38 13.02
CA GLY A 109 -16.31 10.19 12.50
C GLY A 109 -15.98 8.93 13.30
N PRO A 110 -16.73 7.82 13.11
CA PRO A 110 -16.30 6.53 13.64
C PRO A 110 -14.92 6.19 13.05
N PRO A 111 -13.95 5.73 13.86
CA PRO A 111 -12.67 5.28 13.32
C PRO A 111 -12.95 4.12 12.35
N ALA A 112 -12.20 4.04 11.25
CA ALA A 112 -12.21 2.82 10.48
C ALA A 112 -11.55 1.73 11.34
N ASP A 113 -12.30 0.68 11.68
CA ASP A 113 -11.79 -0.43 12.48
C ASP A 113 -10.95 -1.39 11.60
N VAL A 114 -11.13 -1.33 10.28
CA VAL A 114 -10.53 -2.26 9.32
C VAL A 114 -10.15 -1.53 8.03
N VAL A 115 -8.93 -1.78 7.55
CA VAL A 115 -8.47 -1.38 6.22
C VAL A 115 -8.28 -2.64 5.36
N THR A 116 -9.01 -2.72 4.25
CA THR A 116 -8.89 -3.80 3.27
C THR A 116 -8.12 -3.29 2.07
N VAL A 117 -7.00 -3.94 1.73
CA VAL A 117 -6.22 -3.66 0.53
C VAL A 117 -6.59 -4.66 -0.54
N VAL A 118 -7.15 -4.20 -1.65
CA VAL A 118 -7.48 -5.03 -2.82
C VAL A 118 -6.43 -4.80 -3.89
N ALA A 119 -5.86 -5.87 -4.44
CA ALA A 119 -4.81 -5.74 -5.45
C ALA A 119 -5.19 -6.38 -6.78
N GLY A 120 -5.52 -5.56 -7.77
CA GLY A 120 -6.04 -6.06 -9.05
C GLY A 120 -7.34 -6.87 -8.88
N GLU A 121 -7.52 -7.92 -9.68
CA GLU A 121 -8.69 -8.82 -9.62
C GLU A 121 -8.53 -9.99 -8.62
N ALA A 122 -7.40 -10.09 -7.92
CA ALA A 122 -7.07 -11.22 -7.04
C ALA A 122 -6.86 -10.75 -5.59
N ASP A 123 -7.55 -11.44 -4.68
CA ASP A 123 -7.42 -11.47 -3.22
C ASP A 123 -7.26 -10.14 -2.46
N ALA A 124 -8.20 -9.91 -1.54
CA ALA A 124 -8.16 -8.79 -0.60
C ALA A 124 -7.32 -9.15 0.64
N LEU A 125 -6.36 -8.29 0.99
CA LEU A 125 -5.65 -8.35 2.27
C LEU A 125 -6.40 -7.50 3.30
N ARG A 126 -6.90 -8.13 4.36
CA ARG A 126 -7.55 -7.43 5.48
C ARG A 126 -6.52 -7.05 6.53
N LEU A 127 -6.48 -5.78 6.89
CA LEU A 127 -5.64 -5.20 7.96
C LEU A 127 -6.56 -4.64 9.04
N GLU A 128 -6.32 -5.01 10.29
CA GLU A 128 -7.06 -4.46 11.42
C GLU A 128 -6.34 -3.23 11.94
N VAL A 129 -7.11 -2.20 12.29
CA VAL A 129 -6.58 -0.97 12.88
C VAL A 129 -6.43 -1.23 14.37
N GLU A 130 -5.20 -1.46 14.83
CA GLU A 130 -4.94 -1.49 16.26
C GLU A 130 -5.07 -0.05 16.80
N PRO A 131 -5.87 0.18 17.87
CA PRO A 131 -6.10 1.50 18.45
C PRO A 131 -4.87 2.11 19.13
#